data_AF-A0A7Z9UTY8-F1
#
_entry.id   AF-A0A7Z9UTY8-F1
#
_cell.length_a   1.000
_cell.length_b   1.000
_cell.length_c   1.000
_cell.angle_alpha   90.00
_cell.angle_beta   90.00
_cell.angle_gamma   90.00
#
_symmetry.space_group_name_H-M   'P 1'
#
loop_
_entity.id
_entity.type
_entity.pdbx_description
1 polymer ?
#
loop_
_entity_poly.entity_id
_entity_poly.type
_entity_poly.pdbx_seq_one_letter_code
_entity_poly.pdbx_strand_id
1 'polypeptide(L)'
;VKNLQGKPDLVLKRHKLIVLVHGCFWHRHQGCKRSTTPKSNQEYWIPKFEGNVTRDLKNQKALREMGWRVETIWECETKDWNKLTARLSEVFDHTDDFKKALQRLEDLEIMETVGKMQSGRKQRRRWPSGCSLSSFKPILIGHNLS
;
A
#
# COMPACT_ATOMS: atom_id res chain seq x y z
N VAL A 1 12.38 -11.35 -3.43
CA VAL A 1 11.24 -12.28 -3.68
C VAL A 1 11.44 -13.64 -3.02
N LYS A 2 12.68 -14.06 -2.70
CA LYS A 2 12.97 -15.37 -2.09
C LYS A 2 12.28 -15.63 -0.71
N ASN A 3 11.70 -14.63 -0.05
CA ASN A 3 11.04 -14.77 1.27
C ASN A 3 9.51 -14.57 1.25
N LEU A 4 8.83 -14.78 0.13
CA LEU A 4 7.36 -14.69 0.10
C LEU A 4 6.71 -16.02 0.50
N GLN A 5 5.83 -15.95 1.50
CA GLN A 5 5.09 -17.10 2.00
C GLN A 5 4.20 -17.69 0.90
N GLY A 6 4.22 -19.02 0.73
CA GLY A 6 3.32 -19.73 -0.17
C GLY A 6 3.69 -19.75 -1.65
N LYS A 7 4.86 -19.22 -2.04
CA LYS A 7 5.34 -19.16 -3.45
C LYS A 7 4.25 -18.62 -4.41
N PRO A 8 3.93 -17.32 -4.32
CA PRO A 8 2.92 -16.71 -5.16
C PRO A 8 3.22 -16.86 -6.66
N ASP A 9 2.18 -17.04 -7.47
CA ASP A 9 2.29 -17.28 -8.91
C ASP A 9 2.85 -16.06 -9.65
N LEU A 10 2.29 -14.87 -9.37
CA LEU A 10 2.70 -13.61 -9.97
C LEU A 10 2.99 -12.57 -8.89
N VAL A 11 4.15 -11.94 -9.01
CA VAL A 11 4.60 -10.89 -8.09
C VAL A 11 4.91 -9.62 -8.86
N LEU A 12 4.04 -8.64 -8.70
CA LEU A 12 4.11 -7.35 -9.38
C LEU A 12 4.66 -6.31 -8.41
N LYS A 13 5.98 -6.35 -8.23
CA LYS A 13 6.72 -5.55 -7.22
C LYS A 13 6.40 -4.06 -7.28
N ARG A 14 6.37 -3.48 -8.50
CA ARG A 14 6.09 -2.05 -8.73
C ARG A 14 4.75 -1.63 -8.14
N HIS A 15 3.78 -2.54 -8.13
CA HIS A 15 2.41 -2.28 -7.71
C HIS A 15 2.14 -2.79 -6.28
N LYS A 16 3.17 -3.26 -5.56
CA LYS A 16 3.05 -4.02 -4.30
C LYS A 16 1.91 -5.04 -4.35
N LEU A 17 1.76 -5.71 -5.49
CA LEU A 17 0.64 -6.60 -5.77
C LEU A 17 1.16 -8.03 -5.98
N ILE A 18 0.48 -8.97 -5.35
CA ILE A 18 0.63 -10.40 -5.54
C ILE A 18 -0.67 -10.93 -6.11
N VAL A 19 -0.58 -11.72 -7.18
CA VAL A 19 -1.73 -12.41 -7.75
C VAL A 19 -1.52 -13.91 -7.56
N LEU A 20 -2.49 -14.54 -6.90
CA LEU A 20 -2.58 -15.98 -6.69
C LEU A 20 -3.58 -16.56 -7.68
N VAL A 21 -3.19 -17.64 -8.37
CA VAL A 21 -4.06 -18.35 -9.31
C VAL A 21 -4.53 -19.64 -8.65
N HIS A 22 -5.80 -19.69 -8.26
CA HIS A 22 -6.34 -20.83 -7.53
C HIS A 22 -7.19 -21.73 -8.42
N GLY A 23 -6.83 -23.01 -8.46
CA GLY A 23 -7.69 -24.07 -8.97
C GLY A 23 -8.94 -24.23 -8.10
N CYS A 24 -10.14 -24.15 -8.71
CA CYS A 24 -11.40 -24.17 -7.96
C CYS A 24 -11.56 -25.45 -7.12
N PHE A 25 -11.16 -26.60 -7.67
CA PHE A 25 -11.23 -27.90 -7.00
C PHE A 25 -10.36 -27.96 -5.74
N TRP A 26 -9.08 -27.53 -5.84
CA TRP A 26 -8.08 -27.68 -4.79
C TRP A 26 -8.24 -26.68 -3.65
N HIS A 27 -8.64 -25.44 -3.98
CA HIS A 27 -8.73 -24.32 -3.05
C HIS A 27 -10.18 -23.97 -2.67
N ARG A 28 -11.14 -24.79 -3.11
CA ARG A 28 -12.57 -24.73 -2.71
C ARG A 28 -13.23 -23.39 -3.01
N HIS A 29 -13.26 -23.01 -4.29
CA HIS A 29 -14.00 -21.82 -4.73
C HIS A 29 -15.49 -21.95 -4.35
N GLN A 30 -15.98 -21.05 -3.50
CA GLN A 30 -17.36 -21.07 -3.00
C GLN A 30 -18.36 -20.83 -4.15
N GLY A 31 -19.47 -21.56 -4.13
CA GLY A 31 -20.52 -21.45 -5.17
C GLY A 31 -20.10 -21.91 -6.57
N CYS A 32 -18.87 -22.43 -6.75
CA CYS A 32 -18.36 -22.83 -8.05
C CYS A 32 -18.68 -24.30 -8.35
N LYS A 33 -19.24 -24.57 -9.54
CA LYS A 33 -19.52 -25.94 -10.02
C LYS A 33 -18.28 -26.82 -10.17
N ARG A 34 -17.08 -26.23 -10.22
CA ARG A 34 -15.80 -26.95 -10.37
C ARG A 34 -15.17 -27.33 -9.02
N SER A 35 -15.78 -26.93 -7.91
CA SER A 35 -15.36 -27.27 -6.54
C SER A 35 -16.09 -28.52 -6.04
N THR A 36 -16.16 -29.57 -6.84
CA THR A 36 -16.87 -30.81 -6.47
C THR A 36 -16.12 -31.57 -5.37
N THR A 37 -16.84 -32.31 -4.53
CA THR A 37 -16.24 -33.25 -3.56
C THR A 37 -16.34 -34.66 -4.11
N PRO A 38 -15.23 -35.39 -4.30
CA PRO A 38 -15.28 -36.79 -4.71
C PRO A 38 -16.09 -37.62 -3.71
N LYS A 39 -16.94 -38.53 -4.22
CA LYS A 39 -17.74 -39.42 -3.36
C LYS A 39 -16.90 -40.53 -2.73
N SER A 40 -15.81 -40.92 -3.37
CA SER A 40 -14.85 -41.91 -2.87
C SER A 40 -13.79 -41.27 -1.98
N ASN A 41 -13.34 -42.00 -0.96
CA ASN A 41 -12.22 -41.62 -0.08
C ASN A 41 -12.40 -40.24 0.60
N GLN A 42 -13.62 -39.96 1.09
CA GLN A 42 -13.94 -38.66 1.71
C GLN A 42 -13.08 -38.36 2.95
N GLU A 43 -12.74 -39.38 3.73
CA GLU A 43 -11.86 -39.29 4.89
C GLU A 43 -10.48 -38.73 4.55
N TYR A 44 -10.01 -38.92 3.31
CA TYR A 44 -8.79 -38.28 2.80
C TYR A 44 -9.06 -36.88 2.25
N TRP A 45 -10.11 -36.71 1.44
CA TRP A 45 -10.33 -35.48 0.68
C TRP A 45 -10.77 -34.31 1.54
N ILE A 46 -11.67 -34.53 2.49
CA ILE A 46 -12.20 -33.48 3.36
C ILE A 46 -11.08 -32.78 4.14
N PRO A 47 -10.25 -33.48 4.95
CA PRO A 47 -9.19 -32.82 5.70
C PRO A 47 -8.11 -32.24 4.78
N LYS A 48 -7.88 -32.83 3.59
CA LYS A 48 -6.96 -32.26 2.60
C LYS A 48 -7.43 -30.90 2.08
N PHE A 49 -8.71 -30.77 1.76
CA PHE A 49 -9.28 -29.51 1.31
C PHE A 49 -9.27 -28.45 2.41
N GLU A 50 -9.66 -28.82 3.63
CA GLU A 50 -9.59 -27.93 4.78
C GLU A 50 -8.16 -27.44 5.02
N GLY A 51 -7.18 -28.34 4.99
CA GLY A 51 -5.77 -27.99 5.14
C GLY A 51 -5.27 -27.04 4.05
N ASN A 52 -5.75 -27.18 2.81
CA ASN A 52 -5.44 -26.22 1.73
C ASN A 52 -6.03 -24.84 2.03
N VAL A 53 -7.33 -24.76 2.31
CA VAL A 53 -8.02 -23.50 2.61
C VAL A 53 -7.37 -22.79 3.81
N THR A 54 -7.06 -23.51 4.88
CA THR A 54 -6.38 -22.95 6.05
C THR A 54 -4.99 -22.40 5.69
N ARG A 55 -4.23 -23.12 4.86
CA ARG A 55 -2.90 -22.67 4.41
C ARG A 55 -3.01 -21.43 3.54
N ASP A 56 -3.98 -21.37 2.63
CA ASP A 56 -4.21 -20.22 1.76
C ASP A 56 -4.53 -18.97 2.59
N LEU A 57 -5.45 -19.09 3.56
CA LEU A 57 -5.80 -17.99 4.47
C LEU A 57 -4.58 -17.50 5.25
N LYS A 58 -3.76 -18.42 5.77
CA LYS A 58 -2.52 -18.08 6.50
C LYS A 58 -1.52 -17.35 5.60
N ASN A 59 -1.32 -17.84 4.37
CA ASN A 59 -0.39 -17.24 3.42
C ASN A 59 -0.86 -15.85 2.99
N GLN A 60 -2.13 -15.71 2.63
CA GLN A 60 -2.71 -14.42 2.26
C GLN A 60 -2.60 -13.40 3.41
N LYS A 61 -2.88 -13.82 4.65
CA LYS A 61 -2.72 -12.98 5.83
C LYS A 61 -1.27 -12.50 5.99
N ALA A 62 -0.30 -13.41 5.96
CA ALA A 62 1.12 -13.05 6.09
C ALA A 62 1.58 -12.10 4.97
N LEU A 63 1.14 -12.32 3.73
CA LEU A 63 1.45 -11.44 2.59
C LEU A 63 0.86 -10.04 2.79
N ARG A 64 -0.39 -9.94 3.25
CA ARG A 64 -1.02 -8.66 3.59
C ARG A 64 -0.32 -7.94 4.73
N GLU A 65 0.09 -8.66 5.78
CA GLU A 65 0.85 -8.10 6.91
C GLU A 65 2.23 -7.58 6.49
N MET A 66 2.86 -8.19 5.49
CA MET A 66 4.07 -7.67 4.84
C MET A 66 3.81 -6.43 3.95
N GLY A 67 2.57 -5.92 3.91
CA GLY A 67 2.18 -4.75 3.16
C GLY A 67 1.99 -5.01 1.66
N TRP A 68 1.72 -6.25 1.27
CA TRP A 68 1.34 -6.58 -0.11
C TRP A 68 -0.18 -6.58 -0.27
N ARG A 69 -0.66 -6.04 -1.39
CA ARG A 69 -2.00 -6.32 -1.87
C ARG A 69 -2.00 -7.73 -2.46
N VAL A 70 -3.01 -8.53 -2.14
CA VAL A 70 -3.09 -9.94 -2.54
C VAL A 70 -4.43 -10.20 -3.18
N GLU A 71 -4.40 -10.47 -4.48
CA GLU A 71 -5.57 -10.78 -5.28
C GLU A 71 -5.58 -12.25 -5.67
N THR A 72 -6.76 -12.85 -5.69
CA THR A 72 -6.95 -14.25 -6.09
C THR A 72 -7.79 -14.33 -7.35
N ILE A 73 -7.23 -14.93 -8.40
CA ILE A 73 -7.93 -15.24 -9.64
C ILE A 73 -8.24 -16.73 -9.66
N TRP A 74 -9.51 -17.08 -9.87
CA TRP A 74 -9.93 -18.47 -9.89
C TRP A 74 -9.85 -19.05 -11.31
N GLU A 75 -9.50 -20.33 -11.41
CA GLU A 75 -9.42 -21.07 -12.68
C GLU A 75 -10.74 -21.03 -13.48
N CYS A 76 -11.90 -20.93 -12.83
CA CYS A 76 -13.16 -20.78 -13.55
C CYS A 76 -13.33 -19.41 -14.23
N GLU A 77 -12.63 -18.39 -13.74
CA GLU A 77 -12.70 -17.01 -14.25
C GLU A 77 -11.78 -16.79 -15.44
N THR A 78 -10.73 -17.62 -15.59
CA THR A 78 -9.78 -17.50 -16.71
C THR A 78 -10.37 -17.91 -18.06
N LYS A 79 -11.54 -18.56 -18.07
CA LYS A 79 -12.25 -18.95 -19.29
C LYS A 79 -12.96 -17.78 -19.97
N ASP A 80 -13.32 -16.74 -19.23
CA ASP A 80 -13.97 -15.55 -19.77
C ASP A 80 -12.97 -14.41 -19.82
N TRP A 81 -12.40 -14.20 -21.01
CA TRP A 81 -11.34 -13.21 -21.21
C TRP A 81 -11.81 -11.78 -20.95
N ASN A 82 -13.06 -11.46 -21.30
CA ASN A 82 -13.60 -10.12 -21.12
C ASN A 82 -13.80 -9.81 -19.63
N LYS A 83 -14.38 -10.77 -18.89
CA LYS A 83 -14.55 -10.64 -17.45
C LYS A 83 -13.22 -10.59 -16.71
N LEU A 84 -12.26 -11.43 -17.12
CA LEU A 84 -10.91 -11.42 -16.55
C LEU A 84 -10.22 -10.08 -16.80
N THR A 85 -10.29 -9.56 -18.02
CA THR A 85 -9.66 -8.29 -18.39
C THR A 85 -10.27 -7.13 -17.60
N ALA A 86 -11.60 -7.06 -17.50
CA ALA A 86 -12.28 -6.03 -16.69
C ALA A 86 -11.83 -6.06 -15.23
N ARG A 87 -11.81 -7.24 -14.62
CA ARG A 87 -11.36 -7.42 -13.22
C ARG A 87 -9.89 -7.06 -13.03
N LEU A 88 -9.03 -7.45 -13.98
CA LEU A 88 -7.62 -7.08 -13.94
C LEU A 88 -7.46 -5.56 -14.03
N SER A 89 -8.17 -4.89 -14.95
CA SER A 89 -8.17 -3.44 -15.05
C SER A 89 -8.54 -2.78 -13.72
N GLU A 90 -9.60 -3.23 -13.05
CA GLU A 90 -9.97 -2.72 -11.71
C GLU A 90 -8.84 -2.89 -10.69
N VAL A 91 -8.22 -4.07 -10.62
CA VAL A 91 -7.11 -4.37 -9.71
C VAL A 91 -5.89 -3.46 -9.98
N PHE A 92 -5.65 -3.14 -11.25
CA PHE A 92 -4.55 -2.31 -11.70
C PHE A 92 -4.84 -0.80 -11.60
N ASP A 93 -6.08 -0.35 -11.77
CA ASP A 93 -6.45 1.07 -11.67
C ASP A 93 -6.27 1.60 -10.24
N HIS A 94 -6.54 0.76 -9.23
CA HIS A 94 -6.23 1.09 -7.84
C HIS A 94 -4.72 1.14 -7.54
N THR A 95 -3.81 0.82 -8.48
CA THR A 95 -2.37 0.98 -8.25
C THR A 95 -1.89 2.44 -8.30
N ASP A 96 -2.76 3.40 -8.59
CA ASP A 96 -2.55 4.83 -8.35
C ASP A 96 -2.23 5.16 -6.88
N ASP A 97 -2.39 4.20 -5.97
CA ASP A 97 -1.96 4.28 -4.57
C ASP A 97 -0.45 4.54 -4.40
N PHE A 98 0.41 4.11 -5.34
CA PHE A 98 1.83 4.49 -5.32
C PHE A 98 2.05 5.95 -5.69
N LYS A 99 1.28 6.48 -6.66
CA LYS A 99 1.33 7.90 -7.03
C LYS A 99 0.79 8.81 -5.93
N LYS A 100 -0.27 8.38 -5.23
CA LYS A 100 -0.82 9.11 -4.06
C LYS A 100 0.08 9.02 -2.82
N ALA A 101 0.82 7.92 -2.65
CA ALA A 101 1.81 7.79 -1.58
C ALA A 101 3.05 8.67 -1.83
N LEU A 102 3.53 8.76 -3.07
CA LEU A 102 4.56 9.72 -3.48
C LEU A 102 4.10 11.17 -3.29
N GLN A 103 2.87 11.49 -3.71
CA GLN A 103 2.30 12.83 -3.54
C GLN A 103 2.26 13.25 -2.06
N ARG A 104 1.84 12.35 -1.16
CA ARG A 104 1.82 12.62 0.29
C ARG A 104 3.21 12.80 0.90
N LEU A 105 4.24 12.13 0.37
CA LEU A 105 5.61 12.31 0.85
C LEU A 105 6.20 13.65 0.39
N GLU A 106 5.92 14.08 -0.85
CA GLU A 106 6.23 15.45 -1.32
C GLU A 106 5.50 16.52 -0.50
N ASP A 107 4.21 16.31 -0.21
CA ASP A 107 3.41 17.25 0.59
C ASP A 107 3.94 17.38 2.04
N LEU A 108 4.50 16.31 2.60
CA LEU A 108 5.08 16.30 3.95
C LEU A 108 6.45 17.01 4.02
N GLU A 109 7.31 16.85 3.01
CA GLU A 109 8.61 17.53 2.93
C GLU A 109 8.44 19.05 2.70
N ILE A 110 7.42 19.43 1.92
CA ILE A 110 6.99 20.82 1.77
C ILE A 110 6.52 21.39 3.13
N MET A 111 5.73 20.64 3.91
CA MET A 111 5.25 21.10 5.23
C MET A 111 6.35 21.22 6.29
N GLU A 112 7.39 20.38 6.27
CA GLU A 112 8.55 20.54 7.16
C GLU A 112 9.36 21.80 6.80
N THR A 113 9.51 22.08 5.50
CA THR A 113 10.19 23.27 4.98
C THR A 113 9.41 24.55 5.30
N VAL A 114 8.08 24.52 5.14
CA VAL A 114 7.19 25.63 5.51
C VAL A 114 7.13 25.81 7.04
N GLY A 115 7.16 24.74 7.82
CA GLY A 115 7.20 24.78 9.30
C GLY A 115 8.48 25.42 9.84
N LYS A 116 9.64 25.19 9.20
CA LYS A 116 10.90 25.90 9.48
C LYS A 116 10.84 27.39 9.11
N MET A 117 10.00 27.76 8.13
CA MET A 117 9.75 29.15 7.76
C MET A 117 8.77 29.88 8.72
N GLN A 118 7.89 29.16 9.41
CA GLN A 118 6.87 29.75 10.29
C GLN A 118 7.23 29.81 11.79
N SER A 119 8.28 29.12 12.26
CA SER A 119 8.79 29.30 13.63
C SER A 119 9.64 30.57 13.83
N GLY A 120 9.85 31.35 12.77
CA GLY A 120 10.56 32.64 12.78
C GLY A 120 9.67 33.87 12.93
N ARG A 121 8.66 33.90 13.84
CA ARG A 121 7.96 35.16 14.16
C ARG A 121 7.43 35.26 15.61
N LYS A 122 8.25 35.94 16.42
CA LYS A 122 7.95 36.70 17.65
C LYS A 122 7.28 35.96 18.83
N GLN A 123 8.11 35.54 19.79
CA GLN A 123 7.83 35.87 21.19
C GLN A 123 8.85 36.89 21.71
N ARG A 124 8.30 37.92 22.36
CA ARG A 124 9.00 39.04 22.99
C ARG A 124 9.91 38.54 24.11
N ARG A 125 11.07 39.20 24.20
CA ARG A 125 12.19 39.06 25.14
C ARG A 125 11.80 38.95 26.62
N ARG A 126 12.56 38.13 27.36
CA ARG A 126 13.14 38.48 28.66
C ARG A 126 14.65 38.18 28.61
N TRP A 127 15.46 39.19 28.91
CA TRP A 127 16.94 39.20 28.84
C TRP A 127 17.59 38.34 29.95
N PRO A 128 18.84 37.90 29.74
CA PRO A 128 19.89 38.19 30.72
C PRO A 128 21.09 38.93 30.11
N SER A 129 21.54 39.91 30.91
CA SER A 129 22.79 40.68 30.94
C SER A 129 23.93 40.35 29.97
N GLY A 130 24.38 41.39 29.25
CA GLY A 130 25.79 41.54 28.87
C GLY A 130 26.11 41.35 27.38
N CYS A 131 25.68 42.28 26.52
CA CYS A 131 26.36 42.59 25.25
C CYS A 131 25.86 43.95 24.74
N SER A 132 26.78 44.91 24.59
CA SER A 132 26.51 46.31 24.25
C SER A 132 26.20 46.50 22.76
N LEU A 133 25.19 47.33 22.46
CA LEU A 133 24.93 47.84 21.11
C LEU A 133 25.87 48.99 20.77
N SER A 134 26.89 48.75 19.94
CA SER A 134 27.69 49.83 19.33
C SER A 134 28.01 49.60 17.85
N SER A 135 27.26 48.75 17.14
CA SER A 135 27.50 48.53 15.71
C SER A 135 26.25 48.13 14.94
N PHE A 136 25.25 49.01 14.89
CA PHE A 136 24.28 48.98 13.79
C PHE A 136 23.85 50.41 13.48
N LYS A 137 24.45 50.99 12.42
CA LYS A 137 23.99 52.25 11.81
C LYS A 137 22.78 51.93 10.92
N PRO A 138 21.64 52.64 11.02
CA PRO A 138 20.54 52.51 10.08
C PRO A 138 20.83 53.29 8.79
N ILE A 139 20.56 52.65 7.65
CA ILE A 139 20.52 53.29 6.33
C ILE A 139 19.22 54.08 6.24
N LEU A 140 19.34 55.40 6.05
CA LEU A 140 18.26 56.32 5.70
C LEU A 140 17.92 56.16 4.22
N ILE A 141 16.65 55.90 3.91
CA ILE A 141 16.03 56.38 2.67
C ILE A 141 14.63 56.87 3.06
N GLY A 142 14.49 58.19 3.15
CA GLY A 142 13.18 58.83 3.14
C GLY A 142 12.75 59.08 1.70
N HIS A 143 11.44 59.20 1.47
CA HIS A 143 10.87 60.14 0.51
C HIS A 143 9.44 60.48 0.92
N ASN A 144 9.09 61.73 0.60
CA ASN A 144 8.08 62.60 1.18
C ASN A 144 6.61 62.22 0.90
N LEU A 145 5.78 62.73 1.81
CA LEU A 145 4.35 63.00 1.70
C LEU A 145 4.02 63.95 0.55
N SER A 146 2.87 63.74 -0.09
CA SER A 146 1.86 64.76 -0.42
C SER A 146 0.51 64.06 -0.61
#